data_AF-A0A6J5V9T9-F1
#
_entry.id   AF-A0A6J5V9T9-F1
#
_cell.length_a   1.000
_cell.length_b   1.000
_cell.length_c   1.000
_cell.angle_alpha   90.00
_cell.angle_beta   90.00
_cell.angle_gamma   90.00
#
_symmetry.space_group_name_H-M   'P 1'
#
loop_
_entity.id
_entity.type
_entity.pdbx_description
1 polymer ?
#
loop_
_entity_poly.entity_id
_entity_poly.type
_entity_poly.pdbx_seq_one_letter_code
_entity_poly.pdbx_strand_id
1 'polypeptide(L)'
;MRSQHHNLVEFEARAGRNGSDEGIYQVAQMYMVRKMQQQNTTSTEGVEILENKSFEDDVLGKGHYSSKIYRLQSKAPTWLTTFAPADALIMQEEAWNAYPRCKTVIKCPYFTKFQLTIETVHRADNGQSDNVHGLSKGQLATRDVEIVDIASSARDYWSYVVSIATQTYPNLRQRKLAVVHF
;
A
#
# COMPACT_ATOMS: atom_id res chain seq x y z
N MET A 1 -6.29 -28.40 -10.77
CA MET A 1 -6.21 -27.36 -9.72
C MET A 1 -5.80 -26.04 -10.37
N ARG A 2 -6.64 -25.00 -10.33
CA ARG A 2 -6.30 -23.69 -10.93
C ARG A 2 -5.35 -22.94 -9.98
N SER A 3 -4.13 -22.68 -10.45
CA SER A 3 -3.19 -21.76 -9.81
C SER A 3 -3.87 -20.39 -9.64
N GLN A 4 -4.00 -19.91 -8.41
CA GLN A 4 -4.44 -18.54 -8.16
C GLN A 4 -3.26 -17.61 -8.50
N HIS A 5 -3.24 -17.08 -9.73
CA HIS A 5 -2.30 -16.04 -10.12
C HIS A 5 -2.61 -14.78 -9.29
N HIS A 6 -1.77 -14.52 -8.29
CA HIS A 6 -1.72 -13.24 -7.58
C HIS A 6 -0.83 -12.35 -8.43
N ASN A 7 -1.32 -11.19 -8.87
CA ASN A 7 -0.46 -10.22 -9.54
C ASN A 7 0.37 -9.56 -8.43
N LEU A 8 1.66 -9.88 -8.42
CA LEU A 8 2.64 -9.40 -7.46
C LEU A 8 3.44 -8.29 -8.12
N VAL A 9 3.34 -7.08 -7.57
CA VAL A 9 4.12 -5.93 -8.03
C VAL A 9 5.00 -5.48 -6.88
N GLU A 10 6.29 -5.33 -7.14
CA GLU A 10 7.29 -4.86 -6.20
C GLU A 10 7.77 -3.48 -6.61
N PHE A 11 7.57 -2.49 -5.73
CA PHE A 11 8.03 -1.14 -5.86
C PHE A 11 9.31 -0.95 -5.05
N GLU A 12 10.35 -0.41 -5.64
CA GLU A 12 11.60 -0.09 -4.95
C GLU A 12 11.82 1.41 -4.94
N ALA A 13 11.67 2.04 -3.77
CA ALA A 13 11.93 3.46 -3.59
C ALA A 13 13.27 3.67 -2.89
N ARG A 14 14.08 4.63 -3.38
CA ARG A 14 15.38 4.95 -2.80
C ARG A 14 15.38 6.37 -2.23
N ALA A 15 15.69 6.50 -0.95
CA ALA A 15 15.88 7.79 -0.29
C ALA A 15 17.38 8.11 -0.17
N GLY A 16 17.83 9.19 -0.80
CA GLY A 16 19.25 9.56 -0.77
C GLY A 16 19.68 10.19 0.56
N ARG A 17 20.36 9.43 1.43
CA ARG A 17 21.45 9.87 2.35
C ARG A 17 21.99 8.72 3.22
N ASN A 18 23.23 8.88 3.71
CA ASN A 18 24.01 7.88 4.44
C ASN A 18 23.42 7.51 5.83
N GLY A 19 23.09 6.24 6.02
CA GLY A 19 23.48 5.41 7.18
C GLY A 19 22.90 5.64 8.58
N SER A 20 22.15 6.72 8.87
CA SER A 20 21.69 7.00 10.26
C SER A 20 20.19 7.30 10.45
N ASP A 21 19.37 7.12 9.41
CA ASP A 21 18.09 7.84 9.30
C ASP A 21 16.82 6.96 9.43
N GLU A 22 16.93 5.70 9.87
CA GLU A 22 15.76 4.79 10.03
C GLU A 22 14.66 5.41 10.92
N GLY A 23 15.06 6.01 12.04
CA GLY A 23 14.14 6.71 12.94
C GLY A 23 13.53 7.98 12.32
N ILE A 24 14.28 8.69 11.47
CA ILE A 24 13.78 9.89 10.77
C ILE A 24 12.74 9.48 9.73
N TYR A 25 12.98 8.41 8.97
CA TYR A 25 12.00 7.89 8.02
C TYR A 25 10.71 7.49 8.74
N GLN A 26 10.79 6.75 9.85
CA GLN A 26 9.61 6.32 10.60
C GLN A 26 8.78 7.53 11.08
N VAL A 27 9.43 8.55 11.66
CA VAL A 27 8.76 9.77 12.12
C VAL A 27 8.16 10.55 10.94
N ALA A 28 8.91 10.72 9.86
CA ALA A 28 8.46 11.44 8.66
C ALA A 28 7.27 10.74 7.99
N GLN A 29 7.32 9.41 7.85
CA GLN A 29 6.23 8.60 7.31
C GLN A 29 4.95 8.80 8.13
N MET A 30 5.03 8.69 9.45
CA MET A 30 3.88 8.87 10.33
C MET A 30 3.29 10.28 10.23
N TYR A 31 4.16 11.31 10.18
CA TYR A 31 3.73 12.69 9.95
C TYR A 31 3.01 12.85 8.61
N MET A 32 3.60 12.32 7.53
CA MET A 32 3.04 12.44 6.17
C MET A 32 1.70 11.72 6.05
N VAL A 33 1.57 10.51 6.62
CA VAL A 33 0.30 9.78 6.67
C VAL A 33 -0.76 10.62 7.38
N ARG A 34 -0.45 11.13 8.58
CA ARG A 34 -1.41 11.93 9.35
C ARG A 34 -1.82 13.22 8.63
N LYS A 35 -0.87 13.90 8.01
CA LYS A 35 -1.11 15.11 7.22
C LYS A 35 -1.99 14.82 6.01
N MET A 36 -1.70 13.75 5.26
CA MET A 36 -2.48 13.35 4.09
C MET A 36 -3.91 12.95 4.46
N GLN A 37 -4.09 12.24 5.58
CA GLN A 37 -5.41 11.90 6.12
C GLN A 37 -6.20 13.16 6.47
N GLN A 38 -5.59 14.11 7.18
CA GLN A 38 -6.24 15.37 7.54
C GLN A 38 -6.67 16.17 6.30
N GLN A 39 -5.81 16.24 5.27
CA GLN A 39 -6.10 16.99 4.04
C GLN A 39 -7.18 16.34 3.17
N ASN A 40 -7.39 15.03 3.28
CA ASN A 40 -8.37 14.29 2.48
C ASN A 40 -9.64 13.89 3.26
N THR A 41 -9.78 14.35 4.49
CA THR A 41 -10.97 14.08 5.31
C THR A 41 -11.85 15.31 5.41
N THR A 42 -13.14 15.11 5.13
CA THR A 42 -14.21 16.09 5.28
C THR A 42 -15.19 15.60 6.34
N SER A 43 -16.34 16.27 6.50
CA SER A 43 -17.39 15.82 7.41
C SER A 43 -18.07 14.51 6.97
N THR A 44 -18.00 14.16 5.68
CA THR A 44 -18.72 13.01 5.10
C THR A 44 -17.81 11.97 4.44
N GLU A 45 -16.58 12.34 4.08
CA GLU A 45 -15.63 11.50 3.35
C GLU A 45 -14.24 11.54 3.98
N GLY A 46 -13.38 10.60 3.55
CA GLY A 46 -11.99 10.52 3.99
C GLY A 46 -11.74 9.35 4.92
N VAL A 47 -10.94 9.58 5.98
CA VAL A 47 -10.37 8.51 6.80
C VAL A 47 -10.92 8.55 8.21
N GLU A 48 -11.52 7.44 8.62
CA GLU A 48 -12.03 7.21 9.97
C GLU A 48 -11.13 6.17 10.66
N ILE A 49 -10.55 6.51 11.80
CA ILE A 49 -9.72 5.59 12.60
C ILE A 49 -10.63 4.86 13.58
N LEU A 50 -10.75 3.55 13.43
CA LEU A 50 -11.56 2.70 14.31
C LEU A 50 -10.78 2.21 15.52
N GLU A 51 -9.54 1.79 15.30
CA GLU A 51 -8.67 1.26 16.35
C GLU A 51 -7.23 1.71 16.09
N ASN A 52 -6.52 1.99 17.18
CA ASN A 52 -5.07 2.25 17.17
C ASN A 52 -4.49 1.78 18.50
N LYS A 53 -3.73 0.69 18.48
CA LYS A 53 -3.18 0.05 19.69
C LYS A 53 -1.82 -0.55 19.43
N SER A 54 -1.05 -0.74 20.50
CA SER A 54 0.17 -1.57 20.42
C SER A 54 -0.19 -3.04 20.27
N PHE A 55 0.67 -3.82 19.62
CA PHE A 55 0.56 -5.28 19.54
C PHE A 55 1.93 -5.93 19.70
N GLU A 56 1.91 -7.23 19.98
CA GLU A 56 3.07 -8.12 20.00
C GLU A 56 2.69 -9.39 19.25
N ASP A 57 3.53 -9.82 18.31
CA ASP A 57 3.33 -10.96 17.42
C ASP A 57 4.62 -11.77 17.31
N ASP A 58 4.51 -13.10 17.22
CA ASP A 58 5.67 -14.00 17.21
C ASP A 58 6.55 -13.83 15.95
N VAL A 59 5.95 -13.38 14.84
CA VAL A 59 6.62 -13.27 13.53
C VAL A 59 7.05 -11.83 13.25
N LEU A 60 6.15 -10.86 13.46
CA LEU A 60 6.40 -9.44 13.21
C LEU A 60 7.10 -8.74 14.38
N GLY A 61 7.00 -9.28 15.61
CA GLY A 61 7.50 -8.65 16.82
C GLY A 61 6.53 -7.61 17.39
N LYS A 62 7.09 -6.58 18.03
CA LYS A 62 6.32 -5.50 18.67
C LYS A 62 6.05 -4.38 17.68
N GLY A 63 4.84 -3.82 17.73
CA GLY A 63 4.47 -2.74 16.83
C GLY A 63 3.16 -2.05 17.18
N HIS A 64 2.63 -1.30 16.20
CA HIS A 64 1.34 -0.65 16.26
C HIS A 64 0.38 -1.21 15.23
N TYR A 65 -0.81 -1.56 15.69
CA TYR A 65 -1.93 -1.96 14.88
C TYR A 65 -2.88 -0.77 14.71
N SER A 66 -3.36 -0.56 13.49
CA SER A 66 -4.45 0.37 13.21
C SER A 66 -5.50 -0.24 12.30
N SER A 67 -6.76 0.07 12.58
CA SER A 67 -7.88 -0.23 11.69
C SER A 67 -8.56 1.06 11.25
N LYS A 68 -8.83 1.19 9.95
CA LYS A 68 -9.39 2.41 9.37
C LYS A 68 -10.48 2.10 8.36
N ILE A 69 -11.42 3.03 8.22
CA ILE A 69 -12.37 3.07 7.11
C ILE A 69 -12.01 4.24 6.20
N TYR A 70 -11.93 3.97 4.90
CA TYR A 70 -11.86 4.99 3.87
C TYR A 70 -13.22 5.14 3.18
N ARG A 71 -13.72 6.37 3.12
CA ARG A 71 -14.93 6.77 2.39
C ARG A 71 -14.51 7.61 1.19
N LEU A 72 -14.60 7.04 -0.02
CA LEU A 72 -13.93 7.52 -1.22
C LEU A 72 -14.89 8.07 -2.29
N GLN A 73 -16.11 8.47 -1.93
CA GLN A 73 -17.19 8.76 -2.89
C GLN A 73 -16.79 9.82 -3.92
N SER A 74 -16.34 11.01 -3.50
CA SER A 74 -15.85 12.08 -4.39
C SER A 74 -14.47 11.80 -4.99
N LYS A 75 -13.76 10.79 -4.47
CA LYS A 75 -12.40 10.42 -4.89
C LYS A 75 -12.38 9.27 -5.90
N ALA A 76 -13.51 8.59 -6.09
CA ALA A 76 -13.64 7.51 -7.04
C ALA A 76 -13.80 8.03 -8.48
N PRO A 77 -13.32 7.28 -9.49
CA PRO A 77 -13.56 7.63 -10.89
C PRO A 77 -15.06 7.73 -11.21
N THR A 78 -15.45 8.72 -12.03
CA THR A 78 -16.86 9.00 -12.36
C THR A 78 -17.61 7.79 -12.94
N TRP A 79 -16.92 6.98 -13.76
CA TRP A 79 -17.54 5.78 -14.32
C TRP A 79 -17.92 4.77 -13.23
N LEU A 80 -17.16 4.69 -12.13
CA LEU A 80 -17.43 3.78 -11.02
C LEU A 80 -18.61 4.27 -10.18
N THR A 81 -18.67 5.57 -9.89
CA THR A 81 -19.76 6.18 -9.11
C THR A 81 -21.11 6.16 -9.83
N THR A 82 -21.12 6.00 -11.16
CA THR A 82 -22.35 5.94 -11.96
C THR A 82 -23.17 4.67 -11.72
N PHE A 83 -22.53 3.55 -11.35
CA PHE A 83 -23.22 2.25 -11.21
C PHE A 83 -22.96 1.55 -9.88
N ALA A 84 -21.91 1.93 -9.14
CA ALA A 84 -21.58 1.34 -7.85
C ALA A 84 -22.36 2.06 -6.73
N PRO A 85 -23.00 1.35 -5.80
CA PRO A 85 -23.64 1.97 -4.65
C PRO A 85 -22.59 2.63 -3.74
N ALA A 86 -23.00 3.59 -2.91
CA ALA A 86 -22.09 4.30 -2.01
C ALA A 86 -21.26 3.36 -1.11
N ASP A 87 -21.84 2.23 -0.68
CA ASP A 87 -21.17 1.22 0.13
C ASP A 87 -20.01 0.51 -0.60
N ALA A 88 -20.05 0.46 -1.94
CA ALA A 88 -18.98 -0.09 -2.76
C ALA A 88 -17.74 0.82 -2.81
N LEU A 89 -17.86 2.06 -2.34
CA LEU A 89 -16.79 3.05 -2.27
C LEU A 89 -16.21 3.19 -0.86
N ILE A 90 -16.56 2.24 0.02
CA ILE A 90 -16.01 2.10 1.37
C ILE A 90 -14.93 1.02 1.34
N MET A 91 -13.74 1.37 1.82
CA MET A 91 -12.64 0.42 2.00
C MET A 91 -12.31 0.29 3.49
N GLN A 92 -11.96 -0.92 3.91
CA GLN A 92 -11.46 -1.21 5.25
C GLN A 92 -9.98 -1.52 5.17
N GLU A 93 -9.19 -0.85 6.00
CA GLU A 93 -7.76 -1.10 6.17
C GLU A 93 -7.48 -1.67 7.54
N GLU A 94 -6.65 -2.70 7.57
CA GLU A 94 -5.98 -3.22 8.75
C GLU A 94 -4.47 -3.10 8.50
N ALA A 95 -3.74 -2.42 9.37
CA ALA A 95 -2.31 -2.21 9.24
C ALA A 95 -1.55 -2.61 10.50
N TRP A 96 -0.51 -3.41 10.34
CA TRP A 96 0.44 -3.85 11.35
C TRP A 96 1.80 -3.22 11.04
N ASN A 97 2.15 -2.16 11.76
CA ASN A 97 3.42 -1.48 11.63
C ASN A 97 4.38 -1.96 12.74
N ALA A 98 5.28 -2.87 12.38
CA ALA A 98 6.37 -3.38 13.23
C ALA A 98 7.71 -3.08 12.57
N TYR A 99 8.04 -1.78 12.48
CA TYR A 99 9.25 -1.29 11.80
C TYR A 99 10.48 -2.16 12.15
N PRO A 100 11.26 -2.61 11.13
CA PRO A 100 11.23 -2.19 9.73
C PRO A 100 10.26 -2.95 8.83
N ARG A 101 9.38 -3.81 9.37
CA ARG A 101 8.38 -4.55 8.60
C ARG A 101 6.98 -4.01 8.83
N CYS A 102 6.29 -3.68 7.74
CA CYS A 102 4.90 -3.28 7.80
C CYS A 102 4.05 -4.19 6.92
N LYS A 103 2.83 -4.46 7.36
CA LYS A 103 1.80 -5.13 6.57
C LYS A 103 0.53 -4.32 6.63
N THR A 104 -0.09 -4.10 5.48
CA THR A 104 -1.38 -3.43 5.36
C THR A 104 -2.29 -4.27 4.50
N VAL A 105 -3.52 -4.49 4.92
CA VAL A 105 -4.53 -5.23 4.17
C VAL A 105 -5.73 -4.31 3.96
N ILE A 106 -6.04 -4.03 2.71
CA ILE A 106 -7.18 -3.22 2.28
C ILE A 106 -8.22 -4.13 1.64
N LYS A 107 -9.45 -4.07 2.13
CA LYS A 107 -10.60 -4.85 1.66
C LYS A 107 -11.75 -3.93 1.30
N CYS A 108 -12.61 -4.37 0.39
CA CYS A 108 -13.90 -3.74 0.13
C CYS A 108 -15.00 -4.65 0.67
N PRO A 109 -15.77 -4.25 1.69
CA PRO A 109 -16.85 -5.08 2.23
C PRO A 109 -17.90 -5.46 1.16
N TYR A 110 -18.17 -4.54 0.23
CA TYR A 110 -19.10 -4.78 -0.87
C TYR A 110 -18.55 -5.80 -1.88
N PHE A 111 -17.28 -5.67 -2.28
CA PHE A 111 -16.61 -6.61 -3.16
C PHE A 111 -15.77 -7.60 -2.34
N THR A 112 -16.42 -8.63 -1.79
CA THR A 112 -15.78 -9.62 -0.88
C THR A 112 -14.57 -10.36 -1.45
N LYS A 113 -14.38 -10.36 -2.78
CA LYS A 113 -13.21 -10.94 -3.46
C LYS A 113 -12.05 -9.95 -3.63
N PHE A 114 -12.30 -8.66 -3.45
CA PHE A 114 -11.29 -7.62 -3.53
C PHE A 114 -10.47 -7.59 -2.25
N GLN A 115 -9.17 -7.79 -2.39
CA GLN A 115 -8.19 -7.62 -1.33
C GLN A 115 -6.90 -7.12 -1.95
N LEU A 116 -6.40 -6.02 -1.42
CA LEU A 116 -5.05 -5.51 -1.66
C LEU A 116 -4.25 -5.75 -0.39
N THR A 117 -3.09 -6.38 -0.50
CA THR A 117 -2.15 -6.49 0.60
C THR A 117 -0.91 -5.71 0.22
N ILE A 118 -0.40 -4.92 1.14
CA ILE A 118 0.83 -4.15 0.99
C ILE A 118 1.80 -4.66 2.04
N GLU A 119 2.93 -5.20 1.62
CA GLU A 119 4.00 -5.61 2.54
C GLU A 119 5.22 -4.74 2.27
N THR A 120 5.76 -4.15 3.32
CA THR A 120 6.84 -3.16 3.25
C THR A 120 7.99 -3.58 4.13
N VAL A 121 9.21 -3.49 3.60
CA VAL A 121 10.45 -3.73 4.34
C VAL A 121 11.35 -2.52 4.14
N HIS A 122 11.74 -1.91 5.26
CA HIS A 122 12.69 -0.80 5.27
C HIS A 122 14.12 -1.35 5.44
N ARG A 123 15.07 -0.91 4.61
CA ARG A 123 16.48 -1.32 4.69
C ARG A 123 17.41 -0.15 4.41
N ALA A 124 18.38 0.06 5.31
CA ALA A 124 19.49 0.99 5.09
C ALA A 124 20.57 0.41 4.14
N ASP A 125 20.19 -0.05 2.95
CA ASP A 125 21.09 -0.70 2.00
C ASP A 125 21.06 -0.10 0.58
N ASN A 126 20.29 0.97 0.36
CA ASN A 126 20.12 1.61 -0.94
C ASN A 126 19.61 0.63 -2.03
N GLY A 127 18.70 -0.27 -1.65
CA GLY A 127 18.02 -1.19 -2.57
C GLY A 127 18.93 -2.29 -3.11
N GLN A 128 19.97 -2.68 -2.37
CA GLN A 128 20.93 -3.69 -2.81
C GLN A 128 20.54 -5.12 -2.39
N SER A 129 19.65 -5.30 -1.42
CA SER A 129 19.22 -6.63 -0.99
C SER A 129 18.19 -7.24 -1.96
N ASP A 130 18.50 -8.43 -2.45
CA ASP A 130 17.57 -9.23 -3.23
C ASP A 130 16.53 -9.94 -2.33
N ASN A 131 15.28 -10.04 -2.84
CA ASN A 131 14.22 -10.87 -2.27
C ASN A 131 14.00 -10.68 -0.75
N VAL A 132 13.98 -9.45 -0.25
CA VAL A 132 13.87 -9.17 1.20
C VAL A 132 12.57 -9.68 1.83
N HIS A 133 11.56 -9.94 1.00
CA HIS A 133 10.26 -10.48 1.39
C HIS A 133 10.25 -12.01 1.47
N GLY A 134 11.34 -12.69 1.12
CA GLY A 134 11.44 -14.15 1.19
C GLY A 134 10.46 -14.85 0.23
N LEU A 135 10.20 -14.26 -0.92
CA LEU A 135 9.34 -14.82 -1.96
C LEU A 135 9.91 -16.15 -2.48
N SER A 136 9.01 -17.07 -2.80
CA SER A 136 9.40 -18.33 -3.46
C SER A 136 9.92 -18.08 -4.88
N LYS A 137 10.68 -19.03 -5.43
CA LYS A 137 11.19 -18.96 -6.81
C LYS A 137 10.08 -18.71 -7.85
N GLY A 138 8.91 -19.32 -7.65
CA GLY A 138 7.76 -19.13 -8.54
C GLY A 138 7.20 -17.71 -8.48
N GLN A 139 7.10 -17.13 -7.29
CA GLN A 139 6.65 -15.74 -7.11
C GLN A 139 7.66 -14.75 -7.68
N LEU A 140 8.95 -14.96 -7.46
CA LEU A 140 10.02 -14.13 -8.04
C LEU A 140 10.00 -14.16 -9.58
N ALA A 141 9.69 -15.30 -10.19
CA ALA A 141 9.67 -15.43 -11.64
C ALA A 141 8.50 -14.70 -12.31
N THR A 142 7.41 -14.45 -11.57
CA THR A 142 6.20 -13.81 -12.09
C THR A 142 5.96 -12.41 -11.51
N ARG A 143 6.89 -11.88 -10.72
CA ARG A 143 6.76 -10.53 -10.14
C ARG A 143 7.10 -9.49 -11.20
N ASP A 144 6.38 -8.38 -11.15
CA ASP A 144 6.78 -7.16 -11.83
C ASP A 144 7.54 -6.28 -10.83
N VAL A 145 8.65 -5.68 -11.25
CA VAL A 145 9.46 -4.79 -10.41
C VAL A 145 9.44 -3.38 -11.01
N GLU A 146 9.09 -2.39 -10.21
CA GLU A 146 9.02 -0.99 -10.58
C GLU A 146 9.90 -0.14 -9.64
N ILE A 147 10.87 0.58 -10.20
CA ILE A 147 11.78 1.41 -9.41
C ILE A 147 11.23 2.83 -9.34
N VAL A 148 10.99 3.32 -8.12
CA VAL A 148 10.52 4.66 -7.81
C VAL A 148 11.71 5.57 -7.50
N ASP A 149 12.16 6.33 -8.49
CA ASP A 149 13.16 7.39 -8.31
C ASP A 149 12.49 8.73 -8.00
N ILE A 150 12.48 9.10 -6.72
CA ILE A 150 11.89 10.37 -6.24
C ILE A 150 12.67 11.62 -6.68
N ALA A 151 13.93 11.46 -7.10
CA ALA A 151 14.77 12.55 -7.60
C ALA A 151 14.65 12.73 -9.11
N SER A 152 13.95 11.82 -9.79
CA SER A 152 13.72 11.90 -11.23
C SER A 152 13.01 13.21 -11.60
N SER A 153 13.55 13.89 -12.61
CA SER A 153 12.97 15.12 -13.17
C SER A 153 11.84 14.83 -14.18
N ALA A 154 11.54 13.56 -14.44
CA ALA A 154 10.47 13.14 -15.34
C ALA A 154 9.10 13.58 -14.78
N ARG A 155 8.52 14.62 -15.37
CA ARG A 155 7.21 15.18 -14.99
C ARG A 155 6.07 14.16 -15.10
N ASP A 156 6.25 13.14 -15.94
CA ASP A 156 5.20 12.17 -16.27
C ASP A 156 5.24 10.90 -15.41
N TYR A 157 6.25 10.70 -14.55
CA TYR A 157 6.32 9.45 -13.76
C TYR A 157 5.12 9.30 -12.82
N TRP A 158 4.77 10.36 -12.10
CA TRP A 158 3.60 10.35 -11.21
C TRP A 158 2.28 10.31 -11.98
N SER A 159 2.21 10.99 -13.13
CA SER A 159 1.05 10.91 -14.03
C SER A 159 0.89 9.51 -14.62
N TYR A 160 1.98 8.83 -14.96
CA TYR A 160 2.06 7.46 -15.46
C TYR A 160 1.60 6.46 -14.40
N VAL A 161 2.18 6.49 -13.20
CA VAL A 161 1.80 5.62 -12.06
C VAL A 161 0.31 5.79 -11.71
N VAL A 162 -0.19 7.02 -11.67
CA VAL A 162 -1.61 7.30 -11.43
C VAL A 162 -2.48 6.89 -12.63
N SER A 163 -2.00 6.99 -13.87
CA SER A 163 -2.73 6.58 -15.07
C SER A 163 -2.89 5.06 -15.21
N ILE A 164 -1.94 4.26 -14.70
CA ILE A 164 -2.09 2.80 -14.63
C ILE A 164 -3.19 2.42 -13.63
N ALA A 165 -3.39 3.21 -12.58
CA ALA A 165 -4.51 3.01 -11.65
C ALA A 165 -5.88 3.36 -12.27
N THR A 166 -5.92 4.24 -13.27
CA THR A 166 -7.16 4.63 -13.99
C THR A 166 -7.41 3.81 -15.26
N GLN A 167 -6.39 3.16 -15.83
CA GLN A 167 -6.59 2.15 -16.88
C GLN A 167 -7.20 0.88 -16.29
N THR A 168 -8.45 0.65 -16.67
CA THR A 168 -9.27 -0.50 -16.30
C THR A 168 -8.53 -1.81 -16.56
N TYR A 169 -8.24 -2.58 -15.51
CA TYR A 169 -8.08 -4.02 -15.64
C TYR A 169 -9.49 -4.64 -15.68
N PRO A 170 -10.01 -5.12 -16.82
CA PRO A 170 -11.37 -5.67 -16.92
C PRO A 170 -11.61 -6.94 -16.08
N ASN A 171 -10.58 -7.44 -15.38
CA ASN A 171 -10.62 -8.63 -14.54
C ASN A 171 -10.26 -8.31 -13.09
N LEU A 172 -11.11 -7.55 -12.39
CA LEU A 172 -11.08 -7.35 -10.93
C LEU A 172 -11.51 -8.63 -10.17
N ARG A 173 -10.78 -9.72 -10.38
CA ARG A 173 -10.93 -11.01 -9.66
C ARG A 173 -9.64 -11.48 -9.00
N GLN A 174 -8.73 -10.57 -8.68
CA GLN A 174 -7.41 -10.95 -8.16
C GLN A 174 -7.02 -10.19 -6.91
N ARG A 175 -6.48 -10.95 -5.95
CA ARG A 175 -5.72 -10.45 -4.81
C ARG A 175 -4.44 -9.82 -5.36
N LYS A 176 -4.25 -8.52 -5.18
CA LYS A 176 -3.00 -7.83 -5.54
C LYS A 176 -2.14 -7.75 -4.28
N LEU A 177 -0.88 -8.17 -4.38
CA LEU A 177 0.13 -7.93 -3.35
C LEU A 177 1.05 -6.86 -3.92
N ALA A 178 1.04 -5.67 -3.34
CA ALA A 178 2.00 -4.61 -3.63
C ALA A 178 3.10 -4.71 -2.58
N VAL A 179 4.32 -4.93 -3.01
CA VAL A 179 5.48 -5.02 -2.15
C VAL A 179 6.22 -3.70 -2.28
N VAL A 180 6.53 -3.00 -1.20
CA VAL A 180 7.22 -1.69 -1.29
C VAL A 180 8.51 -1.75 -0.46
N HIS A 181 9.65 -1.50 -1.10
CA HIS A 181 10.94 -1.32 -0.45
C HIS A 181 11.23 0.17 -0.27
N PHE A 182 11.81 0.53 0.87
CA PHE A 182 12.35 1.87 1.18
C PHE A 182 13.71 1.76 1.84
#